data_AF-A0A955LVB3-F1
#
_entry.id   AF-A0A955LVB3-F1
#
_cell.length_a   1.000
_cell.length_b   1.000
_cell.length_c   1.000
_cell.angle_alpha   90.00
_cell.angle_beta   90.00
_cell.angle_gamma   90.00
#
_symmetry.space_group_name_H-M   'P 1'
#
loop_
_entity.id
_entity.type
_entity.pdbx_description
1 polymer ?
#
loop_
_entity_poly.entity_id
_entity_poly.type
_entity_poly.pdbx_seq_one_letter_code
_entity_poly.pdbx_strand_id
1 'polypeptide(L)'
;MIASHQENTTLESIGQIVKKIFAISIATYLLILYVSQFLGDIISEFIRLESFVLLILLGFVFTLFFYHHPTEERRMSVSDWALIAVITLIGAGMHLLLIYDLGLGSLLGSTFLFLLSIGLLLYVWNGRDDSVQFVMFDRDHRKKFTTYFHESRRQWIIALLFWLFVLAIVIGLNTLIWPQSDNNDTDYTIDKDKAKDILVTPSILATPTIEEPSTITPTEEPQPTEVIPTPEPTEIIPPEQTPTPTPTPTPTPVQTSVDTSNFPSYYEVWVLNGSGVPGAAREIRDRLEQNDIRVHYVGDESTFNYNVVTIRYNEGYKEVADAINTTLSQFHENISFFFF
;
A
#
# COMPACT_ATOMS: atom_id res chain seq x y z
N MET A 1 -57.30 -29.39 -23.20
CA MET A 1 -56.50 -28.53 -24.10
C MET A 1 -56.42 -27.05 -23.64
N ILE A 2 -57.27 -26.59 -22.72
CA ILE A 2 -57.23 -25.18 -22.22
C ILE A 2 -56.20 -24.99 -21.07
N ALA A 3 -55.82 -26.05 -20.35
CA ALA A 3 -54.92 -25.95 -19.20
C ALA A 3 -53.43 -25.70 -19.53
N SER A 4 -52.95 -25.99 -20.75
CA SER A 4 -51.52 -25.85 -21.08
C SER A 4 -51.12 -24.47 -21.60
N HIS A 5 -52.08 -23.55 -21.79
CA HIS A 5 -51.78 -22.21 -22.31
C HIS A 5 -51.54 -21.18 -21.20
N GLN A 6 -51.95 -21.47 -19.97
CA GLN A 6 -51.87 -20.53 -18.85
C GLN A 6 -50.53 -20.59 -18.10
N GLU A 7 -49.76 -21.67 -18.25
CA GLU A 7 -48.48 -21.86 -17.54
C GLU A 7 -47.34 -21.04 -18.18
N ASN A 8 -47.39 -20.81 -19.49
CA ASN A 8 -46.29 -20.18 -20.24
C ASN A 8 -46.20 -18.66 -19.99
N THR A 9 -47.32 -17.99 -19.73
CA THR A 9 -47.35 -16.55 -19.41
C THR A 9 -46.71 -16.22 -18.06
N THR A 10 -46.70 -17.19 -17.13
CA THR A 10 -46.15 -17.02 -15.78
C THR A 10 -44.62 -17.01 -15.80
N LEU A 11 -44.01 -17.89 -16.60
CA LEU A 11 -42.55 -17.98 -16.71
C LEU A 11 -41.94 -16.75 -17.39
N GLU A 12 -42.60 -16.23 -18.42
CA GLU A 12 -42.13 -15.02 -19.12
C GLU A 12 -42.21 -13.78 -18.21
N SER A 13 -43.26 -13.68 -17.39
CA SER A 13 -43.40 -12.63 -16.38
C SER A 13 -42.31 -12.69 -15.31
N ILE A 14 -41.99 -13.88 -14.80
CA ILE A 14 -40.91 -14.08 -13.81
C ILE A 14 -39.56 -13.69 -14.42
N GLY A 15 -39.28 -14.07 -15.67
CA GLY A 15 -38.04 -13.70 -16.35
C GLY A 15 -37.86 -12.18 -16.49
N GLN A 16 -38.95 -11.45 -16.78
CA GLN A 16 -38.91 -9.98 -16.85
C GLN A 16 -38.71 -9.33 -15.48
N ILE A 17 -39.28 -9.89 -14.41
CA ILE A 17 -39.09 -9.41 -13.03
C ILE A 17 -37.63 -9.60 -12.61
N VAL A 18 -37.04 -10.77 -12.87
CA VAL A 18 -35.63 -11.05 -12.54
C VAL A 18 -34.69 -10.10 -13.28
N LYS A 19 -34.91 -9.87 -14.58
CA LYS A 19 -34.12 -8.90 -15.37
C LYS A 19 -34.18 -7.48 -14.80
N LYS A 20 -35.37 -7.04 -14.35
CA LYS A 20 -35.53 -5.71 -13.72
C LYS A 20 -34.80 -5.61 -12.39
N ILE A 21 -34.90 -6.64 -11.54
CA ILE A 21 -34.18 -6.68 -10.26
C ILE A 21 -32.67 -6.63 -10.49
N PHE A 22 -32.16 -7.44 -11.43
CA PHE A 22 -30.74 -7.45 -11.76
C PHE A 22 -30.25 -6.09 -12.29
N ALA A 23 -31.02 -5.44 -13.16
CA ALA A 23 -30.69 -4.11 -13.66
C ALA A 23 -30.66 -3.05 -12.55
N ILE A 24 -31.60 -3.10 -11.60
CA ILE A 24 -31.61 -2.20 -10.44
C ILE A 24 -30.38 -2.43 -9.56
N SER A 25 -30.03 -3.68 -9.27
CA SER A 25 -28.85 -4.00 -8.46
C SER A 25 -27.54 -3.49 -9.09
N ILE A 26 -27.37 -3.65 -10.41
CA ILE A 26 -26.21 -3.11 -11.12
C ILE A 26 -26.19 -1.58 -11.04
N ALA A 27 -27.33 -0.92 -11.27
CA ALA A 27 -27.41 0.54 -11.20
C ALA A 27 -27.08 1.07 -9.79
N THR A 28 -27.55 0.38 -8.74
CA THR A 28 -27.20 0.71 -7.35
C THR A 28 -25.71 0.54 -7.07
N TYR A 29 -25.09 -0.56 -7.53
CA TYR A 29 -23.66 -0.79 -7.37
C TYR A 29 -22.82 0.28 -8.06
N LEU A 30 -23.15 0.62 -9.32
CA LEU A 30 -22.46 1.68 -10.06
C LEU A 30 -22.62 3.05 -9.40
N LEU A 31 -23.80 3.35 -8.82
CA LEU A 31 -24.01 4.58 -8.07
C LEU A 31 -23.12 4.64 -6.81
N ILE A 32 -22.99 3.52 -6.09
CA ILE A 32 -22.10 3.45 -4.91
C ILE A 32 -20.64 3.70 -5.32
N LEU A 33 -20.17 3.09 -6.41
CA LEU A 33 -18.82 3.31 -6.91
C LEU A 33 -18.59 4.78 -7.32
N TYR A 34 -19.53 5.36 -8.06
CA TYR A 34 -19.46 6.75 -8.49
C TYR A 34 -19.42 7.72 -7.30
N VAL A 35 -20.30 7.51 -6.32
CA VAL A 35 -20.33 8.31 -5.08
C VAL A 35 -19.03 8.16 -4.31
N SER A 36 -18.49 6.94 -4.20
CA SER A 36 -17.22 6.68 -3.50
C SER A 36 -16.05 7.39 -4.17
N GLN A 37 -15.97 7.37 -5.49
CA GLN A 37 -14.93 8.07 -6.24
C GLN A 37 -15.04 9.59 -6.10
N PHE A 38 -16.25 10.13 -6.22
CA PHE A 38 -16.52 11.56 -6.03
C PHE A 38 -16.18 12.04 -4.61
N LEU A 39 -16.51 11.25 -3.59
CA LEU A 39 -16.11 11.52 -2.21
C LEU A 39 -14.59 11.45 -2.03
N GLY A 40 -13.92 10.50 -2.68
CA GLY A 40 -12.46 10.41 -2.68
C GLY A 40 -11.79 11.68 -3.21
N ASP A 41 -12.28 12.20 -4.33
CA ASP A 41 -11.75 13.44 -4.93
C ASP A 41 -12.02 14.67 -4.03
N ILE A 42 -13.22 14.78 -3.45
CA ILE A 42 -13.54 15.85 -2.49
C ILE A 42 -12.66 15.77 -1.25
N ILE A 43 -12.45 14.57 -0.70
CA ILE A 43 -11.63 14.37 0.50
C ILE A 43 -10.17 14.71 0.19
N SER A 44 -9.65 14.32 -0.98
CA SER A 44 -8.32 14.69 -1.45
C SER A 44 -8.12 16.20 -1.54
N GLU A 45 -9.07 16.92 -2.15
CA GLU A 45 -9.01 18.38 -2.25
C GLU A 45 -9.19 19.06 -0.88
N PHE A 46 -10.02 18.49 0.00
CA PHE A 46 -10.16 18.99 1.37
C PHE A 46 -8.87 18.84 2.19
N ILE A 47 -8.18 17.69 2.08
CA ILE A 47 -6.88 17.45 2.74
C ILE A 47 -5.81 18.42 2.21
N ARG A 48 -5.81 18.70 0.89
CA ARG A 48 -4.92 19.71 0.29
C ARG A 48 -5.20 21.10 0.84
N LEU A 49 -6.48 21.46 0.95
CA LEU A 49 -6.90 22.76 1.47
C LEU A 49 -6.57 22.92 2.97
N GLU A 50 -6.83 21.90 3.80
CA GLU A 50 -6.47 21.93 5.23
C GLU A 50 -4.96 22.04 5.43
N SER A 51 -4.18 21.24 4.70
CA SER A 51 -2.72 21.31 4.76
C SER A 51 -2.21 22.71 4.38
N PHE A 52 -2.82 23.33 3.38
CA PHE A 52 -2.49 24.69 2.95
C PHE A 52 -2.87 25.75 3.99
N VAL A 53 -4.06 25.65 4.60
CA VAL A 53 -4.52 26.56 5.66
C VAL A 53 -3.65 26.44 6.91
N LEU A 54 -3.27 25.22 7.31
CA LEU A 54 -2.35 25.00 8.44
C LEU A 54 -0.99 25.65 8.17
N LEU A 55 -0.49 25.58 6.94
CA LEU A 55 0.78 26.18 6.56
C LEU A 55 0.72 27.72 6.58
N ILE A 56 -0.39 28.31 6.16
CA ILE A 56 -0.65 29.76 6.27
C ILE A 56 -0.75 30.17 7.74
N LEU A 57 -1.51 29.44 8.56
CA LEU A 57 -1.65 29.74 9.99
C LEU A 57 -0.31 29.63 10.72
N LEU A 58 0.50 28.62 10.39
CA LEU A 58 1.85 28.47 10.93
C LEU A 58 2.72 29.68 10.56
N GLY A 59 2.69 30.11 9.29
CA GLY A 59 3.38 31.31 8.83
C GLY A 59 2.89 32.59 9.50
N PHE A 60 1.59 32.71 9.76
CA PHE A 60 1.00 33.86 10.44
C PHE A 60 1.36 33.90 11.93
N VAL A 61 1.32 32.76 12.63
CA VAL A 61 1.79 32.64 14.02
C VAL A 61 3.26 33.00 14.10
N PHE A 62 4.09 32.50 13.18
CA PHE A 62 5.50 32.87 13.09
C PHE A 62 5.65 34.39 12.90
N THR A 63 4.94 34.97 11.94
CA THR A 63 5.00 36.41 11.64
C THR A 63 4.56 37.27 12.82
N LEU A 64 3.45 36.96 13.49
CA LEU A 64 3.01 37.68 14.68
C LEU A 64 4.02 37.56 15.82
N PHE A 65 4.65 36.39 15.97
CA PHE A 65 5.66 36.15 16.99
C PHE A 65 6.92 36.99 16.76
N PHE A 66 7.38 37.12 15.50
CA PHE A 66 8.53 37.98 15.15
C PHE A 66 8.17 39.47 15.14
N TYR A 67 6.94 39.83 14.80
CA TYR A 67 6.50 41.22 14.68
C TYR A 67 6.24 41.89 16.04
N HIS A 68 5.88 41.13 17.08
CA HIS A 68 5.44 41.70 18.37
C HIS A 68 6.49 41.74 19.50
N HIS A 69 7.75 41.40 19.23
CA HIS A 69 8.84 41.54 20.22
C HIS A 69 9.89 42.61 19.86
N PRO A 70 9.60 43.91 20.04
CA PRO A 70 10.60 44.97 19.94
C PRO A 70 11.20 45.39 21.29
N THR A 71 11.12 44.59 22.36
CA THR A 71 11.67 44.97 23.68
C THR A 71 12.86 44.10 24.09
N GLU A 72 13.99 44.76 24.36
CA GLU A 72 15.34 44.18 24.48
C GLU A 72 15.55 43.16 25.61
N GLU A 73 14.59 42.94 26.51
CA GLU A 73 14.82 42.20 27.75
C GLU A 73 14.53 40.69 27.72
N ARG A 74 13.98 40.13 26.63
CA ARG A 74 13.80 38.68 26.50
C ARG A 74 14.32 38.15 25.18
N ARG A 75 15.65 38.15 25.02
CA ARG A 75 16.30 37.35 23.98
C ARG A 75 16.29 35.89 24.41
N MET A 76 15.40 35.08 23.84
CA MET A 76 15.54 33.62 23.87
C MET A 76 16.94 33.26 23.36
N SER A 77 17.58 32.30 24.04
CA SER A 77 18.89 31.83 23.60
C SER A 77 18.76 31.14 22.24
N VAL A 78 19.83 31.15 21.45
CA VAL A 78 19.86 30.43 20.16
C VAL A 78 19.54 28.94 20.35
N SER A 79 19.89 28.37 21.51
CA SER A 79 19.53 26.99 21.89
C SER A 79 18.03 26.79 22.10
N ASP A 80 17.30 27.75 22.66
CA ASP A 80 15.84 27.62 22.82
C ASP A 80 15.15 27.69 21.46
N TRP A 81 15.64 28.55 20.55
CA TRP A 81 15.16 28.60 19.17
C TRP A 81 15.43 27.32 18.38
N ALA A 82 16.62 26.76 18.52
CA ALA A 82 16.97 25.49 17.89
C ALA A 82 16.09 24.35 18.42
N LEU A 83 15.78 24.32 19.71
CA LEU A 83 14.91 23.32 20.31
C LEU A 83 13.47 23.41 19.78
N ILE A 84 12.91 24.63 19.69
CA ILE A 84 11.56 24.85 19.15
C ILE A 84 11.51 24.41 17.69
N ALA A 85 12.49 24.82 16.87
CA ALA A 85 12.56 24.44 15.47
C ALA A 85 12.64 22.92 15.28
N VAL A 86 13.45 22.23 16.09
CA VAL A 86 13.59 20.77 16.05
C VAL A 86 12.27 20.08 16.44
N ILE A 87 11.58 20.54 17.50
CA ILE A 87 10.31 19.93 17.92
C ILE A 87 9.22 20.16 16.85
N THR A 88 9.16 21.34 16.23
CA THR A 88 8.24 21.61 15.12
C THR A 88 8.54 20.73 13.91
N LEU A 89 9.81 20.54 13.56
CA LEU A 89 10.22 19.68 12.44
C LEU A 89 9.89 18.20 12.68
N ILE A 90 10.10 17.72 13.92
CA ILE A 90 9.73 16.35 14.31
C ILE A 90 8.21 16.17 14.25
N GLY A 91 7.44 17.13 14.76
CA GLY A 91 5.98 17.09 14.69
C GLY A 91 5.46 17.05 13.25
N ALA A 92 6.00 17.90 12.37
CA ALA A 92 5.66 17.92 10.95
C ALA A 92 6.08 16.63 10.23
N GLY A 93 7.27 16.11 10.51
CA GLY A 93 7.79 14.87 9.93
C GLY A 93 6.97 13.64 10.32
N MET A 94 6.56 13.53 11.59
CA MET A 94 5.65 12.46 12.03
C MET A 94 4.27 12.59 11.39
N HIS A 95 3.77 13.81 11.21
CA HIS A 95 2.47 14.02 10.56
C HIS A 95 2.48 13.58 9.09
N LEU A 96 3.58 13.86 8.37
CA LEU A 96 3.76 13.40 6.98
C LEU A 96 3.93 11.88 6.90
N LEU A 97 4.72 11.27 7.79
CA LEU A 97 4.88 9.80 7.84
C LEU A 97 3.55 9.10 8.10
N LEU A 98 2.74 9.59 9.05
CA LEU A 98 1.44 9.00 9.36
C LEU A 98 0.41 9.15 8.23
N ILE A 99 0.50 10.22 7.43
CA ILE A 99 -0.33 10.41 6.23
C ILE A 99 0.08 9.42 5.12
N TYR A 100 1.38 9.16 4.94
CA TYR A 100 1.88 8.32 3.86
C TYR A 100 1.79 6.81 4.15
N ASP A 101 2.00 6.35 5.38
CA ASP A 101 2.12 4.90 5.68
C ASP A 101 0.80 4.19 6.04
N LEU A 102 -0.25 4.90 6.50
CA LEU A 102 -1.41 4.25 7.12
C LEU A 102 -2.70 4.26 6.30
N GLY A 103 -2.71 4.88 5.11
CA GLY A 103 -3.95 5.14 4.38
C GLY A 103 -4.90 6.04 5.19
N LEU A 104 -6.00 6.49 4.57
CA LEU A 104 -6.90 7.54 5.08
C LEU A 104 -7.46 7.35 6.52
N GLY A 105 -7.31 6.18 7.15
CA GLY A 105 -7.78 5.92 8.51
C GLY A 105 -7.06 6.66 9.64
N SER A 106 -5.90 7.30 9.38
CA SER A 106 -5.08 7.91 10.44
C SER A 106 -5.17 9.43 10.57
N LEU A 107 -6.02 10.13 9.79
CA LEU A 107 -6.10 11.61 9.84
C LEU A 107 -6.41 12.11 11.27
N LEU A 108 -7.30 11.41 11.97
CA LEU A 108 -7.61 11.66 13.39
C LEU A 108 -6.44 11.36 14.33
N GLY A 109 -5.69 10.28 14.09
CA GLY A 109 -4.53 9.90 14.90
C GLY A 109 -3.36 10.87 14.75
N SER A 110 -3.07 11.28 13.52
CA SER A 110 -1.99 12.24 13.22
C SER A 110 -2.30 13.64 13.76
N THR A 111 -3.53 14.12 13.59
CA THR A 111 -3.99 15.40 14.16
C THR A 111 -3.93 15.39 15.69
N PHE A 112 -4.34 14.28 16.33
CA PHE A 112 -4.26 14.13 17.78
C PHE A 112 -2.82 14.17 18.29
N LEU A 113 -1.89 13.45 17.65
CA LEU A 113 -0.48 13.43 18.04
C LEU A 113 0.19 14.80 17.85
N PHE A 114 -0.18 15.53 16.80
CA PHE A 114 0.29 16.89 16.57
C PHE A 114 -0.19 17.84 17.67
N LEU A 115 -1.48 17.83 18.00
CA LEU A 115 -2.04 18.65 19.08
C LEU A 115 -1.46 18.27 20.45
N LEU A 116 -1.22 16.98 20.72
CA LEU A 116 -0.56 16.49 21.92
C LEU A 116 0.86 17.06 22.03
N SER A 117 1.61 17.09 20.92
CA SER A 117 2.98 17.63 20.88
C SER A 117 3.02 19.14 21.18
N ILE A 118 2.05 19.91 20.65
CA ILE A 118 1.90 21.33 20.97
C ILE A 118 1.54 21.51 22.45
N GLY A 119 0.62 20.70 22.98
CA GLY A 119 0.24 20.73 24.39
C GLY A 119 1.41 20.44 25.34
N LEU A 120 2.24 19.45 25.01
CA LEU A 120 3.46 19.12 25.76
C LEU A 120 4.50 20.24 25.69
N LEU A 121 4.69 20.86 24.52
CA LEU A 121 5.58 22.00 24.34
C LEU A 121 5.14 23.17 25.23
N LEU A 122 3.85 23.50 25.22
CA LEU A 122 3.27 24.57 26.05
C LEU A 122 3.34 24.23 27.55
N TYR A 123 3.16 22.96 27.93
CA TYR A 123 3.29 22.50 29.31
C TYR A 123 4.73 22.64 29.82
N VAL A 124 5.72 22.19 29.04
CA VAL A 124 7.15 22.33 29.37
C VAL A 124 7.55 23.81 29.44
N TRP A 125 7.06 24.63 28.50
CA TRP A 125 7.28 26.07 28.50
C TRP A 125 6.74 26.70 29.79
N ASN A 126 5.52 26.37 30.20
CA ASN A 126 4.88 26.95 31.38
C ASN A 126 5.47 26.42 32.70
N GLY A 127 6.11 25.25 32.70
CA GLY A 127 6.77 24.66 33.87
C GLY A 127 8.23 25.11 34.09
N ARG A 128 8.85 25.83 33.14
CA ARG A 128 10.28 26.17 33.20
C ARG A 128 10.58 27.45 34.02
N ASP A 129 9.56 28.22 34.39
CA ASP A 129 9.72 29.52 35.08
C ASP A 129 9.90 29.42 36.62
N ASP A 130 9.74 28.25 37.23
CA ASP A 130 9.82 28.15 38.71
C ASP A 130 11.27 28.11 39.26
N SER A 131 12.29 27.95 38.40
CA SER A 131 13.69 27.79 38.84
C SER A 131 14.61 28.97 38.54
N VAL A 132 14.16 29.97 37.76
CA VAL A 132 14.95 31.17 37.46
C VAL A 132 14.56 32.30 38.43
N GLN A 133 15.12 32.20 39.64
CA GLN A 133 15.30 33.26 40.64
C GLN A 133 14.13 34.23 40.88
N PHE A 134 13.14 33.80 41.67
CA PHE A 134 12.21 34.68 42.40
C PHE A 134 12.88 35.41 43.60
N VAL A 135 14.05 36.04 43.38
CA VAL A 135 14.68 36.93 44.35
C VAL A 135 14.49 38.37 43.88
N MET A 136 13.24 38.86 43.79
CA MET A 136 12.91 40.31 43.91
C MET A 136 11.42 40.69 43.74
N PHE A 137 10.44 39.79 43.91
CA PHE A 137 9.03 40.22 43.95
C PHE A 137 8.52 40.42 45.38
N ASP A 138 8.18 41.68 45.65
CA ASP A 138 7.48 42.16 46.85
C ASP A 138 6.25 41.30 47.18
N ARG A 139 5.96 41.15 48.47
CA ARG A 139 4.99 40.19 49.02
C ARG A 139 3.58 40.37 48.45
N ASP A 140 3.23 41.58 48.01
CA ASP A 140 1.93 41.89 47.42
C ASP A 140 1.78 41.48 45.96
N HIS A 141 2.87 41.36 45.20
CA HIS A 141 2.82 40.89 43.81
C HIS A 141 2.64 39.37 43.72
N ARG A 142 3.09 38.62 44.73
CA ARG A 142 2.90 37.17 44.82
C ARG A 142 1.42 36.77 44.89
N LYS A 143 0.59 37.51 45.65
CA LYS A 143 -0.84 37.19 45.77
C LYS A 143 -1.59 37.37 44.45
N LYS A 144 -1.33 38.47 43.73
CA LYS A 144 -1.95 38.73 42.42
C LYS A 144 -1.54 37.69 41.37
N PHE A 145 -0.27 37.28 41.38
CA PHE A 145 0.23 36.26 40.47
C PHE A 145 -0.42 34.89 40.71
N THR A 146 -0.55 34.46 41.97
CA THR A 146 -1.20 33.17 42.28
C THR A 146 -2.67 33.12 41.84
N THR A 147 -3.40 34.23 41.93
CA THR A 147 -4.78 34.31 41.46
C THR A 147 -4.86 34.21 39.94
N TYR A 148 -3.98 34.92 39.22
CA TYR A 148 -3.93 34.88 37.76
C TYR A 148 -3.54 33.49 37.21
N PHE A 149 -2.62 32.82 37.91
CA PHE A 149 -2.18 31.46 37.57
C PHE A 149 -3.30 30.43 37.78
N HIS A 150 -4.06 30.53 38.87
CA HIS A 150 -5.21 29.66 39.10
C HIS A 150 -6.34 29.86 38.07
N GLU A 151 -6.62 31.11 37.69
CA GLU A 151 -7.63 31.42 36.66
C GLU A 151 -7.21 30.85 35.30
N SER A 152 -5.94 31.03 34.92
CA SER A 152 -5.39 30.50 33.67
C SER A 152 -5.44 28.96 33.64
N ARG A 153 -5.05 28.29 34.73
CA ARG A 153 -5.09 26.82 34.81
C ARG A 153 -6.51 26.28 34.69
N ARG A 154 -7.50 26.98 35.27
CA ARG A 154 -8.92 26.63 35.14
C ARG A 154 -9.41 26.74 33.69
N GLN A 155 -9.04 27.80 32.97
CA GLN A 155 -9.38 27.95 31.55
C GLN A 155 -8.78 26.85 30.67
N TRP A 156 -7.52 26.47 30.94
CA TRP A 156 -6.87 25.35 30.24
C TRP A 156 -7.54 24.00 30.51
N ILE A 157 -7.95 23.73 31.75
CA ILE A 157 -8.69 22.51 32.08
C ILE A 157 -10.04 22.47 31.36
N ILE A 158 -10.75 23.60 31.29
CA ILE A 158 -12.02 23.69 30.56
C ILE A 158 -11.80 23.44 29.06
N ALA A 159 -10.77 24.05 28.46
CA ALA A 159 -10.43 23.85 27.05
C ALA A 159 -10.07 22.39 26.73
N LEU A 160 -9.32 21.73 27.62
CA LEU A 160 -8.98 20.30 27.48
C LEU A 160 -10.23 19.42 27.54
N LEU A 161 -11.11 19.65 28.51
CA LEU A 161 -12.35 18.89 28.66
C LEU A 161 -13.28 19.07 27.46
N PHE A 162 -13.36 20.29 26.92
CA PHE A 162 -14.13 20.56 25.70
C PHE A 162 -13.58 19.78 24.50
N TRP A 163 -12.26 19.74 24.32
CA TRP A 163 -11.64 18.97 23.24
C TRP A 163 -11.85 17.46 23.37
N LEU A 164 -11.75 16.91 24.58
CA LEU A 164 -12.04 15.49 24.84
C LEU A 164 -13.51 15.15 24.52
N PHE A 165 -14.43 16.08 24.82
CA PHE A 165 -15.84 15.92 24.47
C PHE A 165 -16.07 15.89 22.94
N VAL A 166 -15.42 16.80 22.19
CA VAL A 166 -15.48 16.79 20.72
C VAL A 166 -14.91 15.48 20.15
N LEU A 167 -13.77 15.02 20.66
CA LEU A 167 -13.17 13.76 20.25
C LEU A 167 -14.11 12.57 20.49
N ALA A 168 -14.78 12.52 21.65
CA ALA A 168 -15.75 11.47 21.96
C ALA A 168 -16.95 11.47 20.99
N ILE A 169 -17.44 12.65 20.58
CA ILE A 169 -18.49 12.76 19.56
C ILE A 169 -18.01 12.20 18.22
N VAL A 170 -16.80 12.56 17.78
CA VAL A 170 -16.26 12.08 16.50
C VAL A 170 -16.09 10.57 16.50
N ILE A 171 -15.56 9.99 17.57
CA ILE A 171 -15.45 8.53 17.72
C ILE A 171 -16.85 7.88 17.67
N GLY A 172 -17.81 8.42 18.43
CA GLY A 172 -19.19 7.91 18.46
C GLY A 172 -19.86 7.94 17.08
N LEU A 173 -19.70 9.04 16.34
CA LEU A 173 -20.24 9.16 14.98
C LEU A 173 -19.58 8.18 14.01
N ASN A 174 -18.25 7.99 14.10
CA ASN A 174 -17.56 7.06 13.21
C ASN A 174 -17.99 5.61 13.47
N THR A 175 -18.19 5.23 14.74
CA THR A 175 -18.72 3.90 15.10
C THR A 175 -20.19 3.69 14.70
N LEU A 176 -20.96 4.78 14.52
CA LEU A 176 -22.36 4.70 14.12
C LEU A 176 -22.53 4.61 12.59
N ILE A 177 -21.63 5.25 11.84
CA ILE A 177 -21.69 5.34 10.37
C ILE A 177 -21.07 4.11 9.70
N TRP A 178 -20.10 3.46 10.35
CA TRP A 178 -19.58 2.16 9.94
C TRP A 178 -20.20 1.08 10.83
N PRO A 179 -21.36 0.50 10.46
CA PRO A 179 -21.73 -0.77 11.06
C PRO A 179 -20.57 -1.72 10.77
N GLN A 180 -19.98 -2.27 11.84
CA GLN A 180 -19.07 -3.41 11.72
C GLN A 180 -19.78 -4.39 10.78
N SER A 181 -19.23 -4.53 9.58
CA SER A 181 -19.62 -5.60 8.68
C SER A 181 -19.28 -6.85 9.47
N ASP A 182 -20.29 -7.42 10.12
CA ASP A 182 -20.15 -8.68 10.82
C ASP A 182 -19.51 -9.61 9.81
N ASN A 183 -18.26 -10.00 10.09
CA ASN A 183 -17.61 -11.12 9.45
C ASN A 183 -18.40 -12.36 9.87
N ASN A 184 -19.63 -12.49 9.37
CA ASN A 184 -20.20 -13.77 9.02
C ASN A 184 -19.29 -14.28 7.92
N ASP A 185 -18.26 -14.97 8.38
CA ASP A 185 -17.87 -16.30 7.94
C ASP A 185 -19.08 -17.02 7.33
N THR A 186 -19.43 -16.60 6.12
CA THR A 186 -20.14 -17.46 5.20
C THR A 186 -19.06 -18.43 4.79
N ASP A 187 -18.98 -19.50 5.58
CA ASP A 187 -18.57 -20.82 5.14
C ASP A 187 -19.27 -21.09 3.81
N TYR A 188 -18.65 -20.59 2.74
CA TYR A 188 -18.81 -21.12 1.39
C TYR A 188 -18.17 -22.51 1.45
N THR A 189 -18.89 -23.43 2.07
CA THR A 189 -18.86 -24.82 1.66
C THR A 189 -19.26 -24.81 0.20
N ILE A 190 -18.25 -24.69 -0.66
CA ILE A 190 -18.34 -25.08 -2.05
C ILE A 190 -18.85 -26.51 -2.00
N ASP A 191 -20.13 -26.67 -2.37
CA ASP A 191 -20.77 -27.94 -2.63
C ASP A 191 -19.97 -28.61 -3.77
N LYS A 192 -18.92 -29.34 -3.39
CA LYS A 192 -18.03 -30.09 -4.29
C LYS A 192 -18.79 -31.12 -5.10
N ASP A 193 -20.06 -31.39 -4.77
CA ASP A 193 -20.91 -32.36 -5.45
C ASP A 193 -21.79 -31.74 -6.54
N LYS A 194 -21.74 -30.42 -6.77
CA LYS A 194 -22.47 -29.76 -7.88
C LYS A 194 -21.62 -29.31 -9.07
N ALA A 195 -20.32 -29.52 -9.05
CA ALA A 195 -19.49 -29.46 -10.25
C ALA A 195 -19.50 -30.82 -10.97
N LYS A 196 -20.69 -31.27 -11.39
CA LYS A 196 -20.84 -32.43 -12.25
C LYS A 196 -20.97 -31.95 -13.69
N ASP A 197 -19.99 -32.36 -14.50
CA ASP A 197 -19.92 -32.31 -15.96
C ASP A 197 -19.75 -30.92 -16.60
N ILE A 198 -18.51 -30.49 -16.76
CA ILE A 198 -17.86 -30.19 -18.07
C ILE A 198 -16.37 -30.51 -17.89
N LEU A 199 -16.02 -31.78 -18.11
CA LEU A 199 -14.66 -32.24 -18.25
C LEU A 199 -14.31 -32.14 -19.75
N VAL A 200 -13.75 -31.00 -20.16
CA VAL A 200 -12.98 -30.99 -21.41
C VAL A 200 -11.62 -31.54 -21.05
N THR A 201 -11.40 -32.81 -21.34
CA THR A 201 -10.11 -33.49 -21.20
C THR A 201 -9.17 -32.99 -22.30
N PRO A 202 -8.12 -32.18 -22.01
CA PRO A 202 -6.99 -32.13 -22.91
C PRO A 202 -6.28 -33.49 -22.83
N SER A 203 -6.35 -34.19 -23.95
CA SER A 203 -5.67 -35.45 -24.22
C SER A 203 -4.14 -35.25 -24.15
N ILE A 204 -3.49 -35.83 -23.13
CA ILE A 204 -2.13 -36.46 -23.06
C ILE A 204 -0.98 -35.75 -23.81
N LEU A 205 0.23 -35.52 -23.26
CA LEU A 205 1.26 -36.49 -22.86
C LEU A 205 2.51 -35.60 -22.56
N ALA A 206 3.21 -35.61 -21.44
CA ALA A 206 3.97 -36.69 -20.84
C ALA A 206 4.19 -36.42 -19.34
N THR A 207 3.90 -37.42 -18.52
CA THR A 207 4.30 -37.47 -17.11
C THR A 207 5.82 -37.60 -17.04
N PRO A 208 6.57 -36.71 -16.37
CA PRO A 208 7.94 -37.03 -15.99
C PRO A 208 7.89 -38.17 -14.99
N THR A 209 8.46 -39.31 -15.37
CA THR A 209 8.76 -40.41 -14.45
C THR A 209 9.62 -39.86 -13.31
N ILE A 210 9.01 -39.67 -12.14
CA ILE A 210 9.72 -39.40 -10.90
C ILE A 210 10.42 -40.70 -10.55
N GLU A 211 11.74 -40.73 -10.74
CA GLU A 211 12.58 -41.81 -10.24
C GLU A 211 12.45 -41.88 -8.71
N GLU A 212 12.14 -43.07 -8.25
CA GLU A 212 12.00 -43.49 -6.88
C GLU A 212 13.26 -43.11 -6.07
N PRO A 213 13.15 -42.54 -4.86
CA PRO A 213 14.31 -42.18 -4.05
C PRO A 213 15.09 -43.43 -3.70
N SER A 214 16.28 -43.56 -4.30
CA SER A 214 17.23 -44.62 -4.02
C SER A 214 17.58 -44.62 -2.53
N THR A 215 17.40 -45.79 -1.93
CA THR A 215 17.73 -46.10 -0.54
C THR A 215 19.19 -45.74 -0.25
N ILE A 216 19.39 -44.77 0.65
CA ILE A 216 20.70 -44.43 1.20
C ILE A 216 21.31 -45.66 1.89
N THR A 217 22.42 -46.13 1.34
CA THR A 217 23.27 -47.18 1.92
C THR A 217 24.08 -46.54 3.07
N PRO A 218 24.24 -47.21 4.23
CA PRO A 218 24.98 -46.66 5.36
C PRO A 218 26.46 -46.42 5.00
N THR A 219 26.90 -45.19 5.21
CA THR A 219 28.30 -44.74 5.11
C THR A 219 29.15 -45.47 6.14
N GLU A 220 30.14 -46.23 5.67
CA GLU A 220 31.17 -46.84 6.52
C GLU A 220 32.05 -45.77 7.19
N GLU A 221 32.39 -46.06 8.44
CA GLU A 221 33.25 -45.28 9.33
C GLU A 221 34.68 -45.20 8.79
N PRO A 222 35.30 -44.00 8.68
CA PRO A 222 36.62 -43.87 8.07
C PRO A 222 37.71 -44.49 8.94
N GLN A 223 38.41 -45.46 8.37
CA GLN A 223 39.60 -46.07 8.91
C GLN A 223 40.76 -45.04 9.03
N PRO A 224 41.58 -45.06 10.11
CA PRO A 224 42.65 -44.09 10.29
C PRO A 224 43.69 -44.20 9.17
N THR A 225 43.84 -43.13 8.39
CA THR A 225 44.86 -43.05 7.34
C THR A 225 46.20 -42.69 7.96
N GLU A 226 47.17 -43.57 7.73
CA GLU A 226 48.56 -43.46 8.15
C GLU A 226 49.23 -42.24 7.49
N VAL A 227 49.94 -41.45 8.29
CA VAL A 227 50.55 -40.18 7.88
C VAL A 227 51.82 -40.46 7.05
N ILE A 228 51.69 -40.41 5.72
CA ILE A 228 52.83 -40.49 4.80
C ILE A 228 53.54 -39.12 4.77
N PRO A 229 54.89 -39.07 4.83
CA PRO A 229 55.64 -37.82 4.85
C PRO A 229 55.39 -36.97 3.61
N THR A 230 55.07 -35.70 3.86
CA THR A 230 54.85 -34.63 2.89
C THR A 230 56.08 -34.45 1.98
N PRO A 231 55.97 -34.65 0.65
CA PRO A 231 57.05 -34.34 -0.27
C PRO A 231 57.29 -32.82 -0.35
N GLU A 232 58.56 -32.47 -0.48
CA GLU A 232 59.08 -31.11 -0.56
C GLU A 232 58.44 -30.32 -1.73
N PRO A 233 58.11 -29.03 -1.56
CA PRO A 233 57.37 -28.26 -2.56
C PRO A 233 58.17 -28.13 -3.86
N THR A 234 57.71 -28.79 -4.91
CA THR A 234 58.19 -28.54 -6.28
C THR A 234 57.54 -27.24 -6.76
N GLU A 235 58.35 -26.25 -7.15
CA GLU A 235 57.88 -25.00 -7.77
C GLU A 235 57.05 -25.31 -9.01
N ILE A 236 55.73 -25.12 -8.89
CA ILE A 236 54.79 -25.23 -10.01
C ILE A 236 54.85 -23.91 -10.77
N ILE A 237 55.44 -23.96 -11.98
CA ILE A 237 55.41 -22.84 -12.93
C ILE A 237 53.95 -22.63 -13.33
N PRO A 238 53.38 -21.42 -13.12
CA PRO A 238 51.98 -21.15 -13.45
C PRO A 238 51.74 -21.30 -14.95
N PRO A 239 50.69 -22.02 -15.38
CA PRO A 239 50.38 -22.16 -16.80
C PRO A 239 50.08 -20.80 -17.41
N GLU A 240 50.66 -20.58 -18.58
CA GLU A 240 50.46 -19.40 -19.42
C GLU A 240 48.96 -19.23 -19.70
N GLN A 241 48.38 -18.10 -19.28
CA GLN A 241 46.94 -17.85 -19.42
C GLN A 241 46.58 -17.70 -20.89
N THR A 242 45.89 -18.69 -21.43
CA THR A 242 45.30 -18.62 -22.78
C THR A 242 44.32 -17.44 -22.83
N PRO A 243 44.43 -16.53 -23.82
CA PRO A 243 43.57 -15.36 -23.90
C PRO A 243 42.09 -15.79 -23.97
N THR A 244 41.30 -15.31 -23.02
CA THR A 244 39.85 -15.54 -23.01
C THR A 244 39.25 -14.90 -24.27
N PRO A 245 38.49 -15.64 -25.09
CA PRO A 245 37.89 -15.09 -26.30
C PRO A 245 36.98 -13.92 -25.93
N THR A 246 37.15 -12.79 -26.62
CA THR A 246 36.28 -11.63 -26.47
C THR A 246 34.86 -12.02 -26.89
N PRO A 247 33.83 -11.79 -26.06
CA PRO A 247 32.47 -12.14 -26.41
C PRO A 247 32.04 -11.37 -27.65
N THR A 248 31.62 -12.11 -28.69
CA THR A 248 30.99 -11.53 -29.86
C THR A 248 29.72 -10.79 -29.42
N PRO A 249 29.49 -9.54 -29.83
CA PRO A 249 28.28 -8.81 -29.46
C PRO A 249 27.06 -9.56 -29.98
N THR A 250 26.20 -9.99 -29.06
CA THR A 250 24.89 -10.56 -29.40
C THR A 250 24.09 -9.49 -30.14
N PRO A 251 23.49 -9.79 -31.31
CA PRO A 251 22.68 -8.83 -32.02
C PRO A 251 21.56 -8.31 -31.11
N THR A 252 21.46 -6.99 -30.98
CA THR A 252 20.34 -6.36 -30.27
C THR A 252 19.06 -6.67 -31.05
N PRO A 253 18.04 -7.27 -30.42
CA PRO A 253 16.77 -7.51 -31.09
C PRO A 253 16.17 -6.18 -31.55
N VAL A 254 15.69 -6.14 -32.79
CA VAL A 254 14.97 -4.98 -33.32
C VAL A 254 13.66 -4.85 -32.56
N GLN A 255 13.50 -3.75 -31.80
CA GLN A 255 12.24 -3.46 -31.11
C GLN A 255 11.15 -3.20 -32.15
N THR A 256 10.10 -4.03 -32.11
CA THR A 256 8.86 -3.77 -32.85
C THR A 256 7.94 -3.03 -31.90
N SER A 257 7.82 -1.71 -32.04
CA SER A 257 6.86 -0.94 -31.25
C SER A 257 5.43 -1.42 -31.57
N VAL A 258 4.65 -1.74 -30.55
CA VAL A 258 3.23 -2.05 -30.72
C VAL A 258 2.46 -0.74 -30.87
N ASP A 259 1.57 -0.65 -31.86
CA ASP A 259 0.69 0.51 -32.00
C ASP A 259 -0.39 0.47 -30.90
N THR A 260 -0.17 1.26 -29.85
CA THR A 260 -1.07 1.38 -28.69
C THR A 260 -2.17 2.43 -28.89
N SER A 261 -2.25 3.07 -30.07
CA SER A 261 -3.22 4.16 -30.32
C SER A 261 -4.68 3.72 -30.27
N ASN A 262 -4.96 2.42 -30.48
CA ASN A 262 -6.30 1.83 -30.40
C ASN A 262 -6.64 1.31 -29.00
N PHE A 263 -5.72 1.37 -28.04
CA PHE A 263 -6.01 0.89 -26.70
C PHE A 263 -7.08 1.76 -26.04
N PRO A 264 -7.97 1.17 -25.23
CA PRO A 264 -8.90 1.94 -24.41
C PRO A 264 -8.12 3.00 -23.62
N SER A 265 -8.69 4.20 -23.46
CA SER A 265 -8.05 5.30 -22.72
C SER A 265 -7.74 4.94 -21.26
N TYR A 266 -8.35 3.86 -20.76
CA TYR A 266 -8.10 3.30 -19.45
C TYR A 266 -7.98 1.77 -19.57
N TYR A 267 -6.77 1.25 -19.37
CA TYR A 267 -6.53 -0.18 -19.17
C TYR A 267 -5.48 -0.35 -18.08
N GLU A 268 -5.58 -1.45 -17.34
CA GLU A 268 -4.62 -1.80 -16.29
C GLU A 268 -4.06 -3.19 -16.57
N VAL A 269 -2.72 -3.28 -16.66
CA VAL A 269 -2.02 -4.55 -16.78
C VAL A 269 -1.39 -4.88 -15.45
N TRP A 270 -1.72 -6.05 -14.90
CA TRP A 270 -1.14 -6.57 -13.67
C TRP A 270 -0.28 -7.78 -14.03
N VAL A 271 0.95 -7.82 -13.51
CA VAL A 271 1.88 -8.93 -13.74
C VAL A 271 2.11 -9.66 -12.42
N LEU A 272 1.61 -10.90 -12.35
CA LEU A 272 1.63 -11.71 -11.14
C LEU A 272 2.57 -12.92 -11.32
N ASN A 273 3.47 -13.14 -10.36
CA ASN A 273 4.39 -14.26 -10.38
C ASN A 273 3.73 -15.54 -9.86
N GLY A 274 3.27 -16.38 -10.78
CA GLY A 274 2.76 -17.72 -10.47
C GLY A 274 3.82 -18.83 -10.55
N SER A 275 5.08 -18.51 -10.84
CA SER A 275 6.13 -19.52 -11.09
C SER A 275 6.94 -19.89 -9.84
N GLY A 276 6.91 -19.04 -8.80
CA GLY A 276 7.79 -19.16 -7.63
C GLY A 276 9.24 -18.75 -7.88
N VAL A 277 9.60 -18.35 -9.10
CA VAL A 277 10.95 -17.86 -9.44
C VAL A 277 11.08 -16.38 -9.04
N PRO A 278 12.00 -16.02 -8.13
CA PRO A 278 12.19 -14.63 -7.73
C PRO A 278 12.55 -13.74 -8.92
N GLY A 279 11.80 -12.64 -9.09
CA GLY A 279 12.07 -11.65 -10.14
C GLY A 279 11.40 -11.90 -11.49
N ALA A 280 10.77 -13.07 -11.71
CA ALA A 280 10.13 -13.39 -12.99
C ALA A 280 9.08 -12.36 -13.42
N ALA A 281 8.21 -11.91 -12.51
CA ALA A 281 7.21 -10.88 -12.82
C ALA A 281 7.83 -9.51 -13.14
N ARG A 282 8.99 -9.19 -12.57
CA ARG A 282 9.72 -7.96 -12.88
C ARG A 282 10.30 -8.00 -14.29
N GLU A 283 10.85 -9.14 -14.70
CA GLU A 283 11.34 -9.32 -16.07
C GLU A 283 10.21 -9.14 -17.09
N ILE A 284 9.04 -9.76 -16.85
CA ILE A 284 7.87 -9.59 -17.73
C ILE A 284 7.44 -8.12 -17.80
N ARG A 285 7.37 -7.42 -16.66
CA ARG A 285 7.07 -5.98 -16.65
C ARG A 285 8.03 -5.20 -17.54
N ASP A 286 9.33 -5.40 -17.35
CA ASP A 286 10.35 -4.62 -18.07
C ASP A 286 10.23 -4.84 -19.59
N ARG A 287 9.86 -6.05 -20.04
CA ARG A 287 9.60 -6.32 -21.46
C ARG A 287 8.32 -5.68 -21.99
N LEU A 288 7.25 -5.64 -21.19
CA LEU A 288 6.02 -4.96 -21.58
C LEU A 288 6.23 -3.45 -21.69
N GLU A 289 6.90 -2.85 -20.71
CA GLU A 289 7.19 -1.40 -20.71
C GLU A 289 8.14 -1.00 -21.85
N GLN A 290 9.09 -1.87 -22.24
CA GLN A 290 9.94 -1.68 -23.42
C GLN A 290 9.17 -1.64 -24.75
N ASN A 291 7.92 -2.13 -24.76
CA ASN A 291 7.03 -2.12 -25.93
C ASN A 291 5.85 -1.16 -25.73
N ASP A 292 6.03 -0.14 -24.89
CA ASP A 292 5.04 0.90 -24.57
C ASP A 292 3.73 0.38 -23.94
N ILE A 293 3.74 -0.84 -23.39
CA ILE A 293 2.61 -1.40 -22.64
C ILE A 293 2.80 -1.07 -21.16
N ARG A 294 2.01 -0.10 -20.66
CA ARG A 294 2.06 0.31 -19.25
C ARG A 294 1.58 -0.80 -18.31
N VAL A 295 2.42 -1.14 -17.34
CA VAL A 295 2.08 -2.07 -16.25
C VAL A 295 1.74 -1.27 -14.99
N HIS A 296 0.58 -1.56 -14.40
CA HIS A 296 0.10 -0.85 -13.20
C HIS A 296 0.58 -1.53 -11.91
N TYR A 297 0.66 -2.85 -11.91
CA TYR A 297 1.00 -3.63 -10.73
C TYR A 297 1.91 -4.81 -11.05
N VAL A 298 2.86 -5.08 -10.15
CA VAL A 298 3.71 -6.27 -10.16
C VAL A 298 3.67 -6.90 -8.79
N GLY A 299 3.38 -8.20 -8.71
CA GLY A 299 3.32 -8.92 -7.44
C GLY A 299 3.49 -10.42 -7.61
N ASP A 300 3.29 -11.15 -6.52
CA ASP A 300 3.24 -12.61 -6.52
C ASP A 300 1.79 -13.09 -6.56
N GLU A 301 1.56 -14.23 -7.21
CA GLU A 301 0.25 -14.89 -7.20
C GLU A 301 0.04 -15.62 -5.85
N SER A 302 -1.21 -15.83 -5.48
CA SER A 302 -1.55 -16.60 -4.26
C SER A 302 -1.09 -18.06 -4.31
N THR A 303 -0.86 -18.59 -5.50
CA THR A 303 -0.41 -19.97 -5.74
C THR A 303 0.70 -20.01 -6.80
N PHE A 304 1.72 -20.85 -6.57
CA PHE A 304 2.89 -20.98 -7.45
C PHE A 304 2.76 -22.17 -8.42
N ASN A 305 1.60 -22.32 -9.06
CA ASN A 305 1.25 -23.50 -9.85
C ASN A 305 1.23 -23.24 -11.37
N TYR A 306 1.86 -22.17 -11.83
CA TYR A 306 1.84 -21.77 -13.24
C TYR A 306 3.16 -22.13 -13.91
N ASN A 307 3.10 -23.12 -14.79
CA ASN A 307 4.24 -23.54 -15.62
C ASN A 307 4.27 -22.82 -16.99
N VAL A 308 3.24 -22.04 -17.29
CA VAL A 308 3.07 -21.30 -18.55
C VAL A 308 2.57 -19.89 -18.26
N VAL A 309 2.93 -18.93 -19.12
CA VAL A 309 2.43 -17.56 -19.03
C VAL A 309 0.93 -17.59 -19.33
N THR A 310 0.12 -17.05 -18.42
CA THR A 310 -1.33 -17.04 -18.53
C THR A 310 -1.81 -15.59 -18.65
N ILE A 311 -2.46 -15.25 -19.75
CA ILE A 311 -3.03 -13.91 -19.96
C ILE A 311 -4.53 -13.99 -19.70
N ARG A 312 -4.99 -13.24 -18.70
CA ARG A 312 -6.40 -13.10 -18.31
C ARG A 312 -6.87 -11.70 -18.65
N TYR A 313 -8.03 -11.58 -19.29
CA TYR A 313 -8.59 -10.29 -19.67
C TYR A 313 -10.11 -10.33 -19.70
N ASN A 314 -10.73 -9.17 -19.46
CA ASN A 314 -12.18 -8.97 -19.53
C ASN A 314 -12.64 -8.70 -20.98
N GLU A 315 -13.94 -8.81 -21.23
CA GLU A 315 -14.54 -8.37 -22.49
C GLU A 315 -14.17 -6.93 -22.85
N GLY A 316 -13.88 -6.68 -24.12
CA GLY A 316 -13.42 -5.38 -24.63
C GLY A 316 -11.90 -5.15 -24.57
N TYR A 317 -11.13 -5.99 -23.87
CA TYR A 317 -9.66 -5.86 -23.77
C TYR A 317 -8.87 -6.86 -24.63
N LYS A 318 -9.53 -7.49 -25.60
CA LYS A 318 -8.88 -8.50 -26.45
C LYS A 318 -7.68 -7.95 -27.20
N GLU A 319 -7.77 -6.73 -27.73
CA GLU A 319 -6.67 -6.10 -28.47
C GLU A 319 -5.43 -5.88 -27.58
N VAL A 320 -5.62 -5.49 -26.33
CA VAL A 320 -4.54 -5.35 -25.34
C VAL A 320 -3.94 -6.72 -25.02
N ALA A 321 -4.77 -7.74 -24.83
CA ALA A 321 -4.31 -9.11 -24.58
C ALA A 321 -3.51 -9.69 -25.77
N ASP A 322 -3.95 -9.43 -27.00
CA ASP A 322 -3.25 -9.85 -28.23
C ASP A 322 -1.90 -9.12 -28.39
N ALA A 323 -1.84 -7.84 -28.02
CA ALA A 323 -0.60 -7.06 -27.99
C ALA A 323 0.41 -7.59 -26.95
N ILE A 324 -0.07 -7.90 -25.75
CA ILE A 324 0.74 -8.56 -24.70
C ILE A 324 1.24 -9.91 -25.22
N ASN A 325 0.37 -10.71 -25.86
CA ASN A 325 0.77 -11.99 -26.45
C ASN A 325 1.92 -11.84 -27.43
N THR A 326 1.77 -10.90 -28.36
CA THR A 326 2.70 -10.67 -29.45
C THR A 326 4.06 -10.26 -28.89
N THR A 327 4.05 -9.44 -27.85
CA THR A 327 5.26 -9.01 -27.13
C THR A 327 5.94 -10.17 -26.43
N LEU A 328 5.18 -11.01 -25.71
CA LEU A 328 5.75 -12.08 -24.89
C LEU A 328 6.13 -13.34 -25.69
N SER A 329 5.47 -13.59 -26.83
CA SER A 329 5.75 -14.75 -27.70
C SER A 329 7.15 -14.72 -28.31
N GLN A 330 7.79 -13.54 -28.34
CA GLN A 330 9.19 -13.40 -28.78
C GLN A 330 10.19 -14.03 -27.79
N PHE A 331 9.76 -14.28 -26.55
CA PHE A 331 10.62 -14.71 -25.44
C PHE A 331 10.15 -16.00 -24.77
N HIS A 332 8.87 -16.37 -24.93
CA HIS A 332 8.28 -17.56 -24.33
C HIS A 332 7.46 -18.33 -25.37
N GLU A 333 7.75 -19.62 -25.54
CA GLU A 333 7.09 -20.48 -26.54
C GLU A 333 5.69 -20.96 -26.12
N ASN A 334 5.32 -20.80 -24.83
CA ASN A 334 4.07 -21.35 -24.28
C ASN A 334 3.27 -20.28 -23.52
N ILE A 335 2.31 -19.66 -24.21
CA ILE A 335 1.38 -18.66 -23.65
C ILE A 335 -0.06 -19.19 -23.79
N SER A 336 -0.83 -19.13 -22.70
CA SER A 336 -2.23 -19.56 -22.65
C SER A 336 -3.18 -18.37 -22.43
N PHE A 337 -4.30 -18.35 -23.15
CA PHE A 337 -5.34 -17.32 -23.05
C PHE A 337 -6.55 -17.79 -22.26
N PHE A 338 -7.01 -16.97 -21.32
CA PHE A 338 -8.26 -17.19 -20.62
C PHE A 338 -9.11 -15.92 -20.66
N PHE A 339 -10.32 -16.07 -21.17
CA PHE A 339 -11.36 -15.06 -21.17
C PHE A 339 -12.28 -15.28 -19.96
N PHE A 340 -12.65 -14.20 -19.27
CA PHE A 340 -13.55 -14.22 -18.11
C PHE A 340 -14.89 -13.57 -18.40
#